data_AF-A0AAJ0DJ38-F1
#
_entry.id   AF-A0AAJ0DJ38-F1
#
_cell.length_a   1.000
_cell.length_b   1.000
_cell.length_c   1.000
_cell.angle_alpha   90.00
_cell.angle_beta   90.00
_cell.angle_gamma   90.00
#
_symmetry.space_group_name_H-M   'P 1'
#
loop_
_entity.id
_entity.type
_entity.pdbx_description
1 polymer ?
#
loop_
_entity_poly.entity_id
_entity_poly.type
_entity_poly.pdbx_seq_one_letter_code
_entity_poly.pdbx_strand_id
1 'polypeptide(L)'
;MTLLERHHLGLGRYASHLTSTKRRVPCQDFTTTDPNYFTDRNHFFHDRPALPPAVMLLYYSLAAFLLVDHSSAQSSAATAAAVPSAAAGTGTWPVDLVGTWTSKSRAVLTGPGFYDPINDNLLEPDHTGISYSFTSDGHYEEAYYRAIANPTAPDCPSAIMQWQHGSWTFNANGSLLLQPISVDGRQVTSDPCNDPNHSVYLRYNQTENMEKYAVYEDPYHGIPRLDLYQFDGTPIMPLYLVYSPPMMLPTTTLNPMTSATATSASKLKKRGQGLPAEVPINWKEKLQANPDNLGMVKHINADKLWWIGLGMTGIGGLLYLGPRRMGIQI
;
A
#
# COMPACT_ATOMS: atom_id res chain seq x y z
N MET A 1 22.03 56.26 -41.21
CA MET A 1 20.90 57.19 -41.36
C MET A 1 19.70 56.53 -40.66
N THR A 2 19.60 56.66 -39.33
CA THR A 2 18.76 57.64 -38.56
C THR A 2 17.28 57.24 -38.62
N LEU A 3 16.47 57.00 -37.58
CA LEU A 3 16.47 57.23 -36.11
C LEU A 3 15.30 56.31 -35.56
N LEU A 4 15.35 55.58 -34.43
CA LEU A 4 14.98 56.00 -33.04
C LEU A 4 13.66 56.82 -32.98
N GLU A 5 12.67 56.65 -32.09
CA GLU A 5 12.54 56.04 -30.76
C GLU A 5 11.06 56.06 -30.27
N ARG A 6 10.73 55.06 -29.43
CA ARG A 6 9.70 54.87 -28.38
C ARG A 6 8.68 55.96 -27.97
N HIS A 7 7.50 55.47 -27.54
CA HIS A 7 6.94 55.47 -26.15
C HIS A 7 5.54 56.07 -25.88
N HIS A 8 4.81 55.27 -25.08
CA HIS A 8 3.77 55.58 -24.06
C HIS A 8 2.27 55.78 -24.39
N LEU A 9 1.53 54.72 -24.02
CA LEU A 9 0.42 54.66 -23.04
C LEU A 9 -0.82 55.57 -23.21
N GLY A 10 -1.97 54.90 -23.35
CA GLY A 10 -3.30 55.45 -23.05
C GLY A 10 -4.27 54.33 -22.68
N LEU A 11 -4.45 54.11 -21.37
CA LEU A 11 -5.40 53.19 -20.75
C LEU A 11 -6.86 53.51 -21.13
N GLY A 12 -7.62 52.50 -21.55
CA GLY A 12 -9.06 52.59 -21.75
C GLY A 12 -9.74 51.29 -21.32
N ARG A 13 -10.32 51.33 -20.11
CA ARG A 13 -11.10 50.27 -19.47
C ARG A 13 -12.27 49.82 -20.36
N TYR A 14 -12.42 48.51 -20.57
CA TYR A 14 -13.72 47.90 -20.80
C TYR A 14 -13.84 46.64 -19.93
N ALA A 15 -14.49 46.83 -18.78
CA ALA A 15 -15.07 45.77 -17.99
C ALA A 15 -16.52 45.62 -18.47
N SER A 16 -16.85 44.46 -19.03
CA SER A 16 -18.23 44.08 -19.32
C SER A 16 -18.39 42.58 -19.07
N HIS A 17 -18.93 42.31 -17.88
CA HIS A 17 -19.82 41.22 -17.51
C HIS A 17 -19.98 40.10 -18.57
N LEU A 18 -19.37 38.94 -18.31
CA LEU A 18 -19.84 37.66 -18.83
C LEU A 18 -20.54 36.92 -17.69
N THR A 19 -21.86 37.09 -17.65
CA THR A 19 -22.78 36.30 -16.84
C THR A 19 -22.80 34.86 -17.38
N SER A 20 -22.12 33.97 -16.67
CA SER A 20 -22.13 32.51 -16.91
C SER A 20 -23.55 31.98 -16.70
N THR A 21 -24.26 31.76 -17.81
CA THR A 21 -25.58 31.12 -17.79
C THR A 21 -25.37 29.62 -17.90
N LYS A 22 -25.35 28.94 -16.74
CA LYS A 22 -25.30 27.48 -16.61
C LYS A 22 -26.53 26.87 -17.29
N ARG A 23 -26.37 26.46 -18.56
CA ARG A 23 -27.42 25.77 -19.32
C ARG A 23 -27.49 24.33 -18.80
N ARG A 24 -28.41 24.07 -17.86
CA ARG A 24 -28.80 22.73 -17.42
C ARG A 24 -29.34 21.98 -18.63
N VAL A 25 -28.67 20.91 -19.04
CA VAL A 25 -29.24 19.90 -19.93
C VAL A 25 -30.23 19.10 -19.07
N PRO A 26 -31.53 19.07 -19.39
CA PRO A 26 -32.48 18.25 -18.65
C PRO A 26 -32.19 16.77 -18.93
N CYS A 27 -32.08 15.97 -17.87
CA CYS A 27 -32.19 14.51 -17.97
C CYS A 27 -33.53 14.21 -18.63
N GLN A 28 -33.52 13.49 -19.75
CA GLN A 28 -34.76 12.99 -20.34
C GLN A 28 -35.35 11.95 -19.40
N ASP A 29 -36.54 12.23 -18.89
CA ASP A 29 -37.40 11.29 -18.19
C ASP A 29 -37.72 10.13 -19.14
N PHE A 30 -37.17 8.95 -18.86
CA PHE A 30 -37.55 7.72 -19.55
C PHE A 30 -38.84 7.18 -18.93
N THR A 31 -39.95 7.88 -19.17
CA THR A 31 -41.29 7.35 -18.91
C THR A 31 -41.79 6.71 -20.20
N THR A 32 -41.38 5.47 -20.46
CA THR A 32 -42.08 4.61 -21.42
C THR A 32 -42.62 3.39 -20.70
N THR A 33 -43.93 3.44 -20.46
CA THR A 33 -44.77 2.28 -20.20
C THR A 33 -44.87 1.48 -21.49
N ASP A 34 -44.07 0.43 -21.62
CA ASP A 34 -44.25 -0.57 -22.67
C ASP A 34 -44.25 -1.97 -22.03
N PRO A 35 -45.42 -2.64 -21.89
CA PRO A 35 -45.55 -3.84 -21.06
C PRO A 35 -45.11 -5.15 -21.75
N ASN A 36 -44.39 -5.09 -22.88
CA ASN A 36 -44.10 -6.28 -23.70
C ASN A 36 -42.61 -6.58 -23.94
N TYR A 37 -41.69 -6.11 -23.09
CA TYR A 37 -40.27 -6.43 -23.22
C TYR A 37 -39.75 -7.53 -22.28
N PHE A 38 -40.64 -8.35 -21.70
CA PHE A 38 -40.28 -9.37 -20.72
C PHE A 38 -40.74 -10.78 -21.09
N THR A 39 -40.54 -11.20 -22.33
CA THR A 39 -40.68 -12.62 -22.70
C THR A 39 -39.72 -13.01 -23.82
N ASP A 40 -38.41 -13.03 -23.56
CA ASP A 40 -37.53 -13.98 -24.25
C ASP A 40 -36.18 -14.16 -23.52
N ARG A 41 -36.16 -14.99 -22.47
CA ARG A 41 -34.90 -15.45 -21.87
C ARG A 41 -34.98 -16.75 -21.06
N ASN A 42 -35.89 -17.66 -21.43
CA ASN A 42 -36.05 -18.95 -20.74
C ASN A 42 -35.83 -20.18 -21.65
N HIS A 43 -34.95 -20.08 -22.64
CA HIS A 43 -34.52 -21.25 -23.42
C HIS A 43 -33.00 -21.30 -23.52
N PHE A 44 -32.30 -21.57 -22.42
CA PHE A 44 -30.92 -22.08 -22.45
C PHE A 44 -30.53 -22.74 -21.11
N PHE A 45 -31.38 -23.64 -20.58
CA PHE A 45 -31.01 -24.49 -19.45
C PHE A 45 -31.73 -25.83 -19.55
N HIS A 46 -31.39 -26.64 -20.54
CA HIS A 46 -31.53 -28.09 -20.50
C HIS A 46 -30.57 -28.66 -21.54
N ASP A 47 -29.41 -29.13 -21.05
CA ASP A 47 -28.68 -30.30 -21.55
C ASP A 47 -27.24 -30.29 -21.00
N ARG A 48 -27.07 -30.96 -19.86
CA ARG A 48 -25.77 -31.54 -19.47
C ARG A 48 -26.01 -33.02 -19.12
N PRO A 49 -25.30 -33.96 -19.76
CA PRO A 49 -25.42 -35.38 -19.40
C PRO A 49 -24.79 -35.65 -18.03
N ALA A 50 -25.50 -36.43 -17.22
CA ALA A 50 -25.07 -36.90 -15.92
C ALA A 50 -23.86 -37.85 -16.05
N LEU A 51 -22.80 -37.59 -15.27
CA LEU A 51 -21.64 -38.47 -15.12
C LEU A 51 -21.93 -39.60 -14.10
N PRO A 52 -21.53 -40.85 -14.38
CA PRO A 52 -21.84 -42.00 -13.54
C PRO A 52 -20.99 -42.05 -12.24
N PRO A 53 -21.56 -42.58 -11.13
CA PRO A 53 -20.90 -42.66 -9.83
C PRO A 53 -19.95 -43.87 -9.77
N ALA A 54 -18.68 -43.70 -10.17
CA ALA A 54 -17.68 -44.77 -10.04
C ALA A 54 -16.23 -44.31 -9.82
N VAL A 55 -15.97 -43.09 -9.36
CA VAL A 55 -14.60 -42.63 -9.05
C VAL A 55 -14.58 -41.85 -7.72
N MET A 56 -14.97 -42.52 -6.65
CA MET A 56 -15.03 -41.95 -5.29
C MET A 56 -14.50 -42.95 -4.25
N LEU A 57 -13.53 -43.80 -4.62
CA LEU A 57 -12.92 -44.79 -3.71
C LEU A 57 -11.43 -45.08 -4.02
N LEU A 58 -10.61 -44.06 -4.26
CA LEU A 58 -9.15 -44.22 -4.36
C LEU A 58 -8.33 -43.08 -3.69
N TYR A 59 -8.86 -42.44 -2.65
CA TYR A 59 -8.13 -41.41 -1.88
C TYR A 59 -8.09 -41.65 -0.36
N TYR A 60 -8.17 -42.91 0.06
CA TYR A 60 -7.95 -43.31 1.46
C TYR A 60 -6.95 -44.46 1.55
N SER A 61 -5.67 -44.17 1.34
CA SER A 61 -4.55 -44.93 1.93
C SER A 61 -3.23 -44.27 1.54
N LEU A 62 -2.71 -43.40 2.42
CA LEU A 62 -1.28 -43.10 2.63
C LEU A 62 -1.16 -41.85 3.52
N ALA A 63 -1.65 -41.97 4.75
CA ALA A 63 -1.36 -41.05 5.84
C ALA A 63 -1.01 -41.88 7.08
N ALA A 64 0.19 -42.44 7.10
CA ALA A 64 0.82 -43.00 8.29
C ALA A 64 2.32 -43.16 8.03
N PHE A 65 3.13 -42.88 9.06
CA PHE A 65 4.60 -42.93 9.13
C PHE A 65 5.33 -41.68 8.63
N LEU A 66 5.70 -40.77 9.54
CA LEU A 66 6.94 -40.87 10.33
C LEU A 66 7.01 -39.72 11.35
N LEU A 67 6.87 -40.07 12.64
CA LEU A 67 7.41 -39.28 13.75
C LEU A 67 8.87 -39.70 13.93
N VAL A 68 9.80 -38.76 13.78
CA VAL A 68 11.17 -38.91 14.27
C VAL A 68 11.50 -37.67 15.09
N ASP A 69 11.42 -37.84 16.41
CA ASP A 69 12.19 -37.05 17.36
C ASP A 69 13.68 -37.23 17.06
N HIS A 70 14.41 -36.14 16.88
CA HIS A 70 15.86 -36.10 17.02
C HIS A 70 16.28 -34.82 17.73
N SER A 71 16.30 -34.91 19.06
CA SER A 71 17.09 -34.07 19.94
C SER A 71 18.57 -34.38 19.68
N SER A 72 19.31 -33.46 19.06
CA SER A 72 20.76 -33.45 19.19
C SER A 72 21.29 -32.02 19.26
N ALA A 73 21.86 -31.70 20.41
CA ALA A 73 22.71 -30.56 20.61
C ALA A 73 23.98 -30.76 19.78
N GLN A 74 24.35 -29.77 18.96
CA GLN A 74 25.70 -29.67 18.41
C GLN A 74 26.21 -28.24 18.48
N SER A 75 27.32 -28.13 19.21
CA SER A 75 28.12 -26.94 19.45
C SER A 75 28.82 -26.47 18.17
N SER A 76 28.71 -25.16 17.92
CA SER A 76 29.74 -24.26 17.39
C SER A 76 30.77 -24.81 16.39
N ALA A 77 30.57 -24.49 15.11
CA ALA A 77 31.65 -24.17 14.18
C ALA A 77 31.23 -22.97 13.34
N ALA A 78 31.92 -21.84 13.53
CA ALA A 78 31.68 -20.61 12.79
C ALA A 78 32.23 -20.75 11.38
N THR A 79 31.36 -21.04 10.42
CA THR A 79 31.62 -20.78 8.99
C THR A 79 31.02 -19.41 8.67
N ALA A 80 31.89 -18.48 8.26
CA ALA A 80 31.49 -17.18 7.74
C ALA A 80 30.75 -17.39 6.42
N ALA A 81 29.44 -17.62 6.49
CA ALA A 81 28.56 -17.50 5.35
C ALA A 81 28.51 -16.02 4.99
N ALA A 82 29.16 -15.65 3.88
CA ALA A 82 28.89 -14.39 3.22
C ALA A 82 27.38 -14.34 2.94
N VAL A 83 26.68 -13.45 3.64
CA VAL A 83 25.30 -13.12 3.32
C VAL A 83 25.31 -12.62 1.88
N PRO A 84 24.63 -13.29 0.92
CA PRO A 84 24.39 -12.65 -0.35
C PRO A 84 23.54 -11.43 -0.03
N SER A 85 24.16 -10.24 -0.11
CA SER A 85 23.38 -9.03 -0.32
C SER A 85 22.55 -9.33 -1.56
N ALA A 86 21.23 -9.34 -1.42
CA ALA A 86 20.34 -9.35 -2.56
C ALA A 86 20.70 -8.11 -3.37
N ALA A 87 21.53 -8.28 -4.39
CA ALA A 87 21.59 -7.34 -5.47
C ALA A 87 20.15 -7.28 -5.97
N ALA A 88 19.52 -6.11 -5.90
CA ALA A 88 18.36 -5.83 -6.71
C ALA A 88 18.72 -6.32 -8.11
N GLY A 89 18.03 -7.35 -8.59
CA GLY A 89 18.28 -7.87 -9.91
C GLY A 89 18.13 -6.70 -10.85
N THR A 90 19.19 -6.33 -11.55
CA THR A 90 19.12 -5.41 -12.69
C THR A 90 18.38 -6.16 -13.80
N GLY A 91 17.08 -6.35 -13.61
CA GLY A 91 16.18 -6.79 -14.65
C GLY A 91 16.23 -5.75 -15.76
N THR A 92 16.37 -6.22 -17.00
CA THR A 92 16.16 -5.35 -18.15
C THR A 92 14.67 -5.11 -18.25
N TRP A 93 14.25 -3.93 -17.81
CA TRP A 93 12.84 -3.56 -17.76
C TRP A 93 12.33 -3.18 -19.15
N PRO A 94 11.11 -3.59 -19.54
CA PRO A 94 10.46 -3.11 -20.76
C PRO A 94 10.32 -1.58 -20.72
N VAL A 95 11.00 -0.90 -21.64
CA VAL A 95 11.04 0.58 -21.71
C VAL A 95 9.70 1.18 -22.16
N ASP A 96 8.89 0.40 -22.87
CA ASP A 96 7.56 0.74 -23.35
C ASP A 96 6.52 0.80 -22.23
N LEU A 97 6.76 0.10 -21.11
CA LEU A 97 5.88 0.14 -19.94
C LEU A 97 6.15 1.36 -19.03
N VAL A 98 7.33 1.97 -19.14
CA VAL A 98 7.77 3.05 -18.25
C VAL A 98 6.97 4.33 -18.51
N GLY A 99 6.28 4.81 -17.47
CA GLY A 99 5.42 5.98 -17.54
C GLY A 99 4.24 5.91 -16.58
N THR A 100 3.46 6.99 -16.53
CA THR A 100 2.18 7.05 -15.81
C THR A 100 1.03 6.81 -16.77
N TRP A 101 0.27 5.77 -16.50
CA TRP A 101 -0.86 5.30 -17.29
C TRP A 101 -2.14 5.50 -16.47
N THR A 102 -3.14 6.17 -17.04
CA THR A 102 -4.43 6.38 -16.39
C THR A 102 -5.58 5.95 -17.29
N SER A 103 -6.68 5.56 -16.67
CA SER A 103 -7.93 5.32 -17.38
C SER A 103 -8.48 6.58 -18.07
N LYS A 104 -9.45 6.40 -18.97
CA LYS A 104 -9.97 7.46 -19.85
C LYS A 104 -10.35 8.78 -19.16
N SER A 105 -10.79 8.77 -17.90
CA SER A 105 -11.19 9.98 -17.17
C SER A 105 -10.02 10.93 -16.88
N ARG A 106 -8.78 10.41 -16.82
CA ARG A 106 -7.56 11.17 -16.44
C ARG A 106 -7.63 11.92 -15.10
N ALA A 107 -8.63 11.63 -14.27
CA ALA A 107 -8.79 12.28 -12.97
C ALA A 107 -7.95 11.57 -11.89
N VAL A 108 -7.86 10.24 -11.95
CA VAL A 108 -7.04 9.45 -11.04
C VAL A 108 -5.62 9.39 -11.57
N LEU A 109 -4.67 9.92 -10.81
CA LEU A 109 -3.25 9.93 -11.15
C LEU A 109 -2.45 9.51 -9.91
N THR A 110 -1.42 8.72 -10.10
CA THR A 110 -0.44 8.41 -9.03
C THR A 110 0.36 9.65 -8.64
N GLY A 111 0.93 9.64 -7.45
CA GLY A 111 1.70 10.74 -6.88
C GLY A 111 0.99 11.49 -5.76
N PRO A 112 1.54 12.65 -5.34
CA PRO A 112 1.05 13.42 -4.19
C PRO A 112 -0.36 14.00 -4.37
N GLY A 113 -0.91 13.95 -5.59
CA GLY A 113 -2.29 14.34 -5.87
C GLY A 113 -3.33 13.31 -5.44
N PHE A 114 -2.93 12.07 -5.14
CA PHE A 114 -3.83 11.00 -4.72
C PHE A 114 -3.59 10.54 -3.28
N TYR A 115 -2.33 10.52 -2.83
CA TYR A 115 -1.98 10.18 -1.46
C TYR A 115 -1.03 11.21 -0.86
N ASP A 116 -1.39 11.73 0.32
CA ASP A 116 -0.54 12.60 1.12
C ASP A 116 0.16 11.79 2.22
N PRO A 117 1.47 11.53 2.10
CA PRO A 117 2.21 10.73 3.08
C PRO A 117 2.49 11.48 4.38
N ILE A 118 2.34 12.81 4.41
CA ILE A 118 2.60 13.63 5.60
C ILE A 118 1.39 13.59 6.53
N ASN A 119 0.19 13.75 5.97
CA ASN A 119 -1.05 13.73 6.72
C ASN A 119 -1.72 12.34 6.77
N ASP A 120 -1.14 11.33 6.11
CA ASP A 120 -1.67 9.96 5.98
C ASP A 120 -3.14 9.97 5.51
N ASN A 121 -3.39 10.67 4.39
CA ASN A 121 -4.73 10.83 3.84
C ASN A 121 -4.77 10.57 2.33
N LEU A 122 -5.87 9.96 1.87
CA LEU A 122 -6.17 9.79 0.45
C LEU A 122 -7.01 10.98 -0.03
N LEU A 123 -6.61 11.57 -1.16
CA LEU A 123 -7.24 12.73 -1.77
C LEU A 123 -8.18 12.27 -2.87
N GLU A 124 -9.48 12.51 -2.69
CA GLU A 124 -10.51 12.08 -3.64
C GLU A 124 -10.42 12.84 -4.98
N PRO A 125 -10.26 12.13 -6.11
CA PRO A 125 -10.29 12.74 -7.44
C PRO A 125 -11.72 13.08 -7.90
N ASP A 126 -11.85 14.02 -8.85
CA ASP A 126 -13.14 14.45 -9.39
C ASP A 126 -13.95 13.33 -10.09
N HIS A 127 -13.25 12.32 -10.63
CA HIS A 127 -13.86 11.20 -11.35
C HIS A 127 -13.18 9.87 -11.02
N THR A 128 -13.96 8.80 -11.07
CA THR A 128 -13.48 7.42 -10.91
C THR A 128 -12.51 7.03 -12.02
N GLY A 129 -11.65 6.07 -11.70
CA GLY A 129 -10.61 5.59 -12.58
C GLY A 129 -9.55 4.79 -11.85
N ILE A 130 -8.58 4.32 -12.62
CA ILE A 130 -7.38 3.71 -12.08
C ILE A 130 -6.16 4.30 -12.78
N SER A 131 -5.03 4.28 -12.10
CA SER A 131 -3.74 4.72 -12.60
C SER A 131 -2.66 3.78 -12.12
N TYR A 132 -1.67 3.56 -12.99
CA TYR A 132 -0.43 2.86 -12.68
C TYR A 132 0.75 3.69 -13.14
N SER A 133 1.80 3.74 -12.35
CA SER A 133 3.07 4.30 -12.75
C SER A 133 4.17 3.26 -12.62
N PHE A 134 4.98 3.13 -13.66
CA PHE A 134 6.13 2.23 -13.68
C PHE A 134 7.40 3.03 -13.94
N THR A 135 8.42 2.83 -13.10
CA THR A 135 9.75 3.42 -13.30
C THR A 135 10.69 2.43 -13.99
N SER A 136 11.72 2.98 -14.64
CA SER A 136 12.84 2.20 -15.18
C SER A 136 13.70 1.53 -14.11
N ASP A 137 13.47 1.82 -12.83
CA ASP A 137 14.24 1.29 -11.71
C ASP A 137 13.54 0.09 -11.03
N GLY A 138 12.43 -0.38 -11.59
CA GLY A 138 11.68 -1.51 -11.05
C GLY A 138 10.69 -1.15 -9.94
N HIS A 139 10.31 0.13 -9.83
CA HIS A 139 9.28 0.58 -8.88
C HIS A 139 7.95 0.85 -9.56
N TYR A 140 6.87 0.58 -8.84
CA TYR A 140 5.52 0.88 -9.29
C TYR A 140 4.72 1.59 -8.21
N GLU A 141 3.71 2.32 -8.67
CA GLU A 141 2.65 2.86 -7.83
C GLU A 141 1.32 2.63 -8.55
N GLU A 142 0.29 2.32 -7.78
CA GLU A 142 -1.08 2.28 -8.27
C GLU A 142 -1.98 3.22 -7.46
N ALA A 143 -2.99 3.75 -8.15
CA ALA A 143 -4.04 4.55 -7.56
C ALA A 143 -5.38 4.13 -8.15
N TYR A 144 -6.32 3.84 -7.27
CA TYR A 144 -7.60 3.25 -7.61
C TYR A 144 -8.71 4.06 -6.98
N TYR A 145 -9.67 4.52 -7.77
CA TYR A 145 -10.90 5.10 -7.26
C TYR A 145 -12.09 4.52 -8.02
N ARG A 146 -12.89 3.73 -7.32
CA ARG A 146 -13.99 2.95 -7.89
C ARG A 146 -15.28 3.20 -7.10
N ALA A 147 -16.35 3.52 -7.82
CA ALA A 147 -17.69 3.50 -7.26
C ALA A 147 -18.25 2.07 -7.33
N ILE A 148 -18.85 1.63 -6.24
CA ILE A 148 -19.55 0.35 -6.12
C ILE A 148 -21.05 0.64 -6.22
N ALA A 149 -21.67 0.14 -7.29
CA ALA A 149 -23.09 0.27 -7.48
C ALA A 149 -23.87 -0.63 -6.52
N ASN A 150 -24.92 -0.10 -5.92
CA ASN A 150 -25.89 -0.86 -5.13
C ASN A 150 -27.20 -1.00 -5.92
N PRO A 151 -27.46 -2.14 -6.59
CA PRO A 151 -28.65 -2.29 -7.43
C PRO A 151 -29.97 -2.31 -6.63
N THR A 152 -29.91 -2.64 -5.33
CA THR A 152 -31.08 -2.63 -4.45
C THR A 152 -31.44 -1.22 -4.00
N ALA A 153 -30.43 -0.38 -3.78
CA ALA A 153 -30.59 1.03 -3.42
C ALA A 153 -29.68 1.91 -4.31
N PRO A 154 -30.12 2.26 -5.54
CA PRO A 154 -29.30 3.00 -6.51
C PRO A 154 -28.89 4.40 -6.06
N ASP A 155 -29.65 5.00 -5.14
CA ASP A 155 -29.37 6.32 -4.56
C ASP A 155 -28.19 6.30 -3.57
N CYS A 156 -27.68 5.11 -3.25
CA CYS A 156 -26.69 4.83 -2.22
C CYS A 156 -25.45 4.11 -2.78
N PRO A 157 -24.66 4.72 -3.68
CA PRO A 157 -23.40 4.11 -4.11
C PRO A 157 -22.37 4.18 -2.99
N SER A 158 -21.61 3.10 -2.83
CA SER A 158 -20.40 3.10 -2.00
C SER A 158 -19.19 3.43 -2.87
N ALA A 159 -18.07 3.84 -2.28
CA ALA A 159 -16.83 4.02 -3.03
C ALA A 159 -15.63 3.42 -2.30
N ILE A 160 -14.64 3.01 -3.09
CA ILE A 160 -13.35 2.53 -2.60
C ILE A 160 -12.26 3.35 -3.26
N MET A 161 -11.36 3.86 -2.44
CA MET A 161 -10.07 4.36 -2.89
C MET A 161 -8.97 3.46 -2.36
N GLN A 162 -8.03 3.08 -3.23
CA GLN A 162 -6.89 2.25 -2.87
C GLN A 162 -5.61 2.87 -3.45
N TRP A 163 -4.56 2.83 -2.64
CA TRP A 163 -3.24 3.25 -3.01
C TRP A 163 -2.24 2.21 -2.53
N GLN A 164 -1.32 1.80 -3.38
CA GLN A 164 -0.15 1.03 -2.97
C GLN A 164 1.01 1.29 -3.92
N HIS A 165 2.21 1.06 -3.40
CA HIS A 165 3.45 1.21 -4.15
C HIS A 165 4.44 0.13 -3.72
N GLY A 166 5.42 -0.14 -4.58
CA GLY A 166 6.46 -1.10 -4.28
C GLY A 166 7.34 -1.41 -5.47
N SER A 167 7.74 -2.67 -5.59
CA SER A 167 8.58 -3.16 -6.68
C SER A 167 7.80 -4.03 -7.65
N TRP A 168 8.10 -3.93 -8.93
CA TRP A 168 7.54 -4.83 -9.93
C TRP A 168 8.63 -5.68 -10.56
N THR A 169 8.28 -6.89 -10.98
CA THR A 169 9.16 -7.81 -11.70
C THR A 169 8.50 -8.27 -12.98
N PHE A 170 9.23 -8.25 -14.09
CA PHE A 170 8.77 -8.79 -15.37
C PHE A 170 9.32 -10.21 -15.52
N ASN A 171 8.40 -11.17 -15.61
CA ASN A 171 8.75 -12.57 -15.72
C ASN A 171 8.95 -12.98 -17.19
N ALA A 172 9.78 -14.00 -17.42
CA ALA A 172 10.08 -14.49 -18.77
C ALA A 172 8.87 -15.07 -19.52
N ASN A 173 7.80 -15.42 -18.79
CA ASN A 173 6.51 -15.86 -19.35
C ASN A 173 5.65 -14.69 -19.89
N GLY A 174 6.09 -13.44 -19.75
CA GLY A 174 5.33 -12.24 -20.14
C GLY A 174 4.44 -11.68 -19.02
N SER A 175 4.44 -12.29 -17.83
CA SER A 175 3.63 -11.84 -16.70
C SER A 175 4.34 -10.73 -15.91
N LEU A 176 3.54 -9.85 -15.33
CA LEU A 176 4.01 -8.75 -14.49
C LEU A 176 3.61 -9.05 -13.04
N LEU A 177 4.56 -9.07 -12.12
CA LEU A 177 4.30 -9.28 -10.70
C LEU A 177 4.58 -7.98 -9.94
N LEU A 178 3.56 -7.46 -9.25
CA LEU A 178 3.58 -6.21 -8.50
C LEU A 178 3.57 -6.53 -7.00
N GLN A 179 4.66 -6.20 -6.33
CA GLN A 179 4.89 -6.53 -4.92
C GLN A 179 4.88 -5.25 -4.09
N PRO A 180 3.80 -4.98 -3.32
CA PRO A 180 3.69 -3.76 -2.55
C PRO A 180 4.61 -3.77 -1.32
N ILE A 181 4.95 -2.58 -0.83
CA ILE A 181 5.52 -2.41 0.50
C ILE A 181 4.39 -2.61 1.52
N SER A 182 4.51 -3.68 2.31
CA SER A 182 3.43 -4.19 3.17
C SER A 182 2.87 -3.19 4.20
N VAL A 183 3.63 -2.17 4.57
CA VAL A 183 3.25 -1.19 5.61
C VAL A 183 2.63 0.09 5.05
N ASP A 184 2.76 0.31 3.73
CA ASP A 184 2.47 1.61 3.12
C ASP A 184 1.12 1.67 2.43
N GLY A 185 0.60 0.57 1.88
CA GLY A 185 -0.67 0.63 1.15
C GLY A 185 -1.83 1.11 2.03
N ARG A 186 -2.75 1.85 1.43
CA ARG A 186 -3.89 2.50 2.07
C ARG A 186 -5.16 2.21 1.29
N GLN A 187 -6.25 2.02 2.01
CA GLN A 187 -7.58 1.90 1.44
C GLN A 187 -8.56 2.71 2.28
N VAL A 188 -9.38 3.51 1.60
CA VAL A 188 -10.58 4.09 2.20
C VAL A 188 -11.80 3.46 1.56
N THR A 189 -12.81 3.15 2.37
CA THR A 189 -14.11 2.70 1.91
C THR A 189 -15.17 3.61 2.51
N SER A 190 -16.00 4.21 1.65
CA SER A 190 -17.11 5.06 2.05
C SER A 190 -18.43 4.35 1.73
N ASP A 191 -19.32 4.32 2.71
CA ASP A 191 -20.67 3.79 2.58
C ASP A 191 -21.65 4.80 3.19
N PRO A 192 -22.13 5.77 2.41
CA PRO A 192 -22.92 6.88 2.93
C PRO A 192 -24.28 6.46 3.50
N CYS A 193 -24.77 5.26 3.16
CA CYS A 193 -26.09 4.81 3.59
C CYS A 193 -26.07 3.99 4.87
N ASN A 194 -24.95 3.36 5.18
CA ASN A 194 -24.73 2.77 6.50
C ASN A 194 -24.09 3.78 7.47
N ASP A 195 -23.12 4.58 7.01
CA ASP A 195 -22.36 5.53 7.81
C ASP A 195 -22.20 6.88 7.09
N PRO A 196 -23.17 7.81 7.20
CA PRO A 196 -23.21 9.04 6.40
C PRO A 196 -22.07 10.03 6.70
N ASN A 197 -21.41 9.91 7.85
CA ASN A 197 -20.40 10.87 8.32
C ASN A 197 -18.98 10.30 8.41
N HIS A 198 -18.81 8.99 8.15
CA HIS A 198 -17.54 8.32 8.38
C HIS A 198 -17.17 7.43 7.21
N SER A 199 -15.89 7.43 6.87
CA SER A 199 -15.28 6.47 5.95
C SER A 199 -14.30 5.58 6.72
N VAL A 200 -14.21 4.32 6.33
CA VAL A 200 -13.32 3.34 6.97
C VAL A 200 -11.96 3.42 6.29
N TYR A 201 -10.93 3.84 7.04
CA TYR A 201 -9.54 3.94 6.57
C TYR A 201 -8.71 2.78 7.13
N LEU A 202 -8.08 2.01 6.25
CA LEU A 202 -7.37 0.78 6.57
C LEU A 202 -6.04 0.72 5.82
N ARG A 203 -5.12 -0.10 6.34
CA ARG A 203 -3.92 -0.49 5.59
C ARG A 203 -4.31 -1.53 4.53
N TYR A 204 -3.72 -1.38 3.35
CA TYR A 204 -3.90 -2.27 2.21
C TYR A 204 -2.56 -2.90 1.82
N ASN A 205 -2.59 -4.18 1.49
CA ASN A 205 -1.42 -4.92 1.05
C ASN A 205 -1.91 -6.11 0.23
N GLN A 206 -1.91 -5.96 -1.10
CA GLN A 206 -2.24 -7.04 -2.01
C GLN A 206 -1.21 -7.10 -3.13
N THR A 207 -0.58 -8.27 -3.27
CA THR A 207 0.31 -8.54 -4.40
C THR A 207 -0.54 -8.80 -5.63
N GLU A 208 -0.32 -8.03 -6.70
CA GLU A 208 -1.01 -8.21 -7.97
C GLU A 208 -0.13 -8.99 -8.95
N ASN A 209 -0.69 -9.98 -9.63
CA ASN A 209 -0.02 -10.66 -10.74
C ASN A 209 -0.85 -10.46 -11.99
N MET A 210 -0.29 -9.74 -12.96
CA MET A 210 -0.88 -9.57 -14.29
C MET A 210 -0.38 -10.67 -15.20
N GLU A 211 -1.27 -11.45 -15.81
CA GLU A 211 -0.89 -12.57 -16.68
C GLU A 211 -0.07 -12.09 -17.88
N LYS A 212 -0.45 -10.96 -18.46
CA LYS A 212 0.20 -10.34 -19.61
C LYS A 212 -0.11 -8.84 -19.66
N TYR A 213 0.67 -8.10 -20.45
CA TYR A 213 0.37 -6.72 -20.82
C TYR A 213 0.56 -6.52 -22.32
N ALA A 214 -0.05 -5.47 -22.87
CA ALA A 214 0.19 -5.01 -24.22
C ALA A 214 0.25 -3.49 -24.26
N VAL A 215 1.33 -2.95 -24.85
CA VAL A 215 1.48 -1.53 -25.16
C VAL A 215 1.39 -1.35 -26.67
N TYR A 216 0.50 -0.48 -27.11
CA TYR A 216 0.34 -0.15 -28.53
C TYR A 216 -0.29 1.24 -28.68
N GLU A 217 -0.19 1.83 -29.88
CA GLU A 217 -0.90 3.08 -30.17
C GLU A 217 -2.37 2.81 -30.45
N ASP A 218 -3.28 3.49 -29.75
CA ASP A 218 -4.72 3.35 -30.00
C ASP A 218 -5.06 3.87 -31.41
N PRO A 219 -5.61 3.04 -32.31
CA PRO A 219 -5.95 3.44 -33.68
C PRO A 219 -7.01 4.54 -33.76
N TYR A 220 -7.81 4.74 -32.70
CA TYR A 220 -8.85 5.78 -32.69
C TYR A 220 -8.32 7.12 -32.15
N HIS A 221 -7.56 7.11 -31.06
CA HIS A 221 -7.08 8.34 -30.41
C HIS A 221 -5.65 8.75 -30.82
N GLY A 222 -4.85 7.84 -31.38
CA GLY A 222 -3.44 8.09 -31.73
C GLY A 222 -2.54 8.31 -30.51
N ILE A 223 -2.90 7.74 -29.35
CA ILE A 223 -2.18 7.89 -28.09
C ILE A 223 -1.73 6.50 -27.63
N PRO A 224 -0.53 6.33 -27.05
CA PRO A 224 -0.11 5.07 -26.45
C PRO A 224 -1.11 4.60 -25.39
N ARG A 225 -1.53 3.35 -25.55
CA ARG A 225 -2.47 2.63 -24.71
C ARG A 225 -1.79 1.42 -24.10
N LEU A 226 -2.09 1.18 -22.82
CA LEU A 226 -1.67 0.03 -22.05
C LEU A 226 -2.92 -0.78 -21.68
N ASP A 227 -2.94 -2.03 -22.11
CA ASP A 227 -3.91 -3.03 -21.67
C ASP A 227 -3.20 -4.01 -20.73
N LEU A 228 -3.62 -4.05 -19.47
CA LEU A 228 -3.18 -5.08 -18.51
C LEU A 228 -4.26 -6.16 -18.39
N TYR A 229 -3.83 -7.37 -18.06
CA TYR A 229 -4.71 -8.51 -17.84
C TYR A 229 -4.45 -9.04 -16.44
N GLN A 230 -5.51 -9.21 -15.65
CA GLN A 230 -5.43 -9.74 -14.29
C GLN A 230 -4.87 -11.17 -14.28
N PHE A 231 -4.74 -11.76 -13.09
CA PHE A 231 -4.20 -13.11 -12.90
C PHE A 231 -5.04 -14.21 -13.57
N ASP A 232 -6.33 -13.93 -13.82
CA ASP A 232 -7.31 -14.81 -14.46
C ASP A 232 -7.44 -14.57 -15.98
N GLY A 233 -6.64 -13.66 -16.53
CA GLY A 233 -6.69 -13.25 -17.93
C GLY A 233 -7.80 -12.25 -18.24
N THR A 234 -8.58 -11.81 -17.25
CA THR A 234 -9.61 -10.78 -17.45
C THR A 234 -8.92 -9.43 -17.70
N PRO A 235 -9.22 -8.73 -18.81
CA PRO A 235 -8.62 -7.42 -19.07
C PRO A 235 -9.11 -6.40 -18.05
N ILE A 236 -8.21 -5.53 -17.58
CA ILE A 236 -8.61 -4.34 -16.82
C ILE A 236 -9.08 -3.24 -17.78
N MET A 237 -9.64 -2.16 -17.23
CA MET A 237 -10.00 -1.00 -18.05
C MET A 237 -8.76 -0.42 -18.78
N PRO A 238 -8.90 0.01 -20.04
CA PRO A 238 -7.77 0.48 -20.82
C PRO A 238 -7.15 1.74 -20.22
N LEU A 239 -5.82 1.76 -20.22
CA LEU A 239 -5.03 2.86 -19.68
C LEU A 239 -4.32 3.60 -20.81
N TYR A 240 -4.11 4.90 -20.63
CA TYR A 240 -3.47 5.78 -21.60
C TYR A 240 -2.31 6.51 -20.92
N LEU A 241 -1.20 6.69 -21.64
CA LEU A 241 -0.04 7.39 -21.12
C LEU A 241 -0.38 8.87 -20.87
N VAL A 242 0.00 9.38 -19.70
CA VAL A 242 -0.15 10.79 -19.33
C VAL A 242 1.19 11.45 -19.11
N TYR A 243 2.09 10.77 -18.40
CA TYR A 243 3.40 11.32 -18.04
C TYR A 243 4.54 10.36 -18.41
N SER A 244 5.59 10.94 -18.98
CA SER A 244 6.90 10.32 -19.21
C SER A 244 7.94 11.44 -19.02
N PRO A 245 8.68 11.49 -17.89
CA PRO A 245 8.87 10.46 -16.85
C PRO A 245 7.63 10.20 -15.96
N PRO A 246 7.55 9.04 -15.28
CA PRO A 246 6.43 8.68 -14.42
C PRO A 246 6.33 9.58 -13.19
N MET A 247 5.09 9.87 -12.77
CA MET A 247 4.75 10.57 -11.53
C MET A 247 4.32 9.58 -10.44
N MET A 248 5.12 9.49 -9.37
CA MET A 248 4.83 8.68 -8.18
C MET A 248 5.48 9.29 -6.93
N LEU A 249 5.04 8.84 -5.76
CA LEU A 249 5.66 9.14 -4.47
C LEU A 249 7.06 8.50 -4.38
N PRO A 250 7.91 8.94 -3.41
CA PRO A 250 9.20 8.32 -3.19
C PRO A 250 9.10 6.81 -2.97
N THR A 251 10.00 6.05 -3.60
CA THR A 251 9.98 4.57 -3.66
C THR A 251 10.48 3.89 -2.39
N THR A 252 10.80 4.68 -1.36
CA THR A 252 11.20 4.22 -0.03
C THR A 252 9.97 3.98 0.84
N THR A 253 10.11 3.17 1.89
CA THR A 253 9.06 3.04 2.90
C THR A 253 8.68 4.40 3.48
N LEU A 254 7.41 4.79 3.33
CA LEU A 254 6.90 6.11 3.73
C LEU A 254 6.45 6.12 5.19
N ASN A 255 5.81 5.03 5.63
CA ASN A 255 5.22 4.90 6.96
C ASN A 255 5.78 3.67 7.67
N PRO A 256 7.02 3.73 8.18
CA PRO A 256 7.61 2.60 8.90
C PRO A 256 6.80 2.30 10.16
N MET A 257 6.35 1.05 10.30
CA MET A 257 5.87 0.58 11.59
C MET A 257 7.07 0.48 12.52
N THR A 258 7.04 1.18 13.64
CA THR A 258 8.01 1.01 14.73
C THR A 258 7.80 -0.35 15.38
N SER A 259 8.15 -1.43 14.69
CA SER A 259 8.45 -2.69 15.37
C SER A 259 9.67 -2.40 16.23
N ALA A 260 9.52 -2.51 17.55
CA ALA A 260 10.64 -2.52 18.48
C ALA A 260 11.47 -3.79 18.25
N THR A 261 12.18 -3.83 17.12
CA THR A 261 13.21 -4.82 16.84
C THR A 261 14.51 -4.15 17.24
N ALA A 262 15.09 -4.63 18.33
CA ALA A 262 16.40 -4.22 18.80
C ALA A 262 17.46 -4.54 17.72
N THR A 263 17.72 -3.61 16.81
CA THR A 263 18.84 -3.71 15.88
C THR A 263 20.09 -3.16 16.54
N SER A 264 20.94 -4.09 16.96
CA SER A 264 22.37 -3.95 17.21
C SER A 264 22.99 -2.88 16.32
N ALA A 265 23.49 -1.81 16.95
CA ALA A 265 24.14 -0.70 16.30
C ALA A 265 25.37 -1.18 15.49
N SER A 266 25.23 -1.24 14.16
CA SER A 266 26.36 -1.26 13.25
C SER A 266 26.97 0.14 13.22
N LYS A 267 28.15 0.27 13.84
CA LYS A 267 28.94 1.51 13.82
C LYS A 267 29.41 1.81 12.40
N LEU A 268 28.69 2.66 11.68
CA LEU A 268 29.21 3.34 10.50
C LEU A 268 30.21 4.41 10.96
N LYS A 269 31.48 4.18 10.64
CA LYS A 269 32.59 5.11 10.86
C LYS A 269 32.62 6.10 9.69
N LYS A 270 32.19 7.35 9.88
CA LYS A 270 32.60 8.45 9.00
C LYS A 270 32.96 9.70 9.79
N ARG A 271 34.00 10.33 9.26
CA ARG A 271 34.96 11.27 9.82
C ARG A 271 34.57 12.67 9.38
N GLY A 272 34.51 13.60 10.33
CA GLY A 272 34.95 14.99 10.16
C GLY A 272 33.94 16.03 9.65
N GLN A 273 33.89 17.12 10.44
CA GLN A 273 33.71 18.54 10.07
C GLN A 273 32.30 19.17 10.21
N GLY A 274 32.21 20.17 11.12
CA GLY A 274 31.31 21.33 11.00
C GLY A 274 30.24 21.49 12.10
N LEU A 275 30.59 22.13 13.22
CA LEU A 275 29.67 22.77 14.20
C LEU A 275 29.09 24.09 13.64
N PRO A 276 28.15 24.82 14.31
CA PRO A 276 27.10 24.40 15.25
C PRO A 276 25.73 25.07 14.97
N ALA A 277 24.64 24.52 15.51
CA ALA A 277 23.46 25.30 15.87
C ALA A 277 22.94 24.83 17.24
N GLU A 278 22.96 25.78 18.15
CA GLU A 278 22.81 25.67 19.59
C GLU A 278 21.34 25.54 20.02
N VAL A 279 21.04 24.61 20.94
CA VAL A 279 20.02 24.79 21.98
C VAL A 279 20.52 24.06 23.26
N PRO A 280 20.78 24.77 24.38
CA PRO A 280 21.36 24.17 25.57
C PRO A 280 20.29 23.48 26.43
N ILE A 281 20.37 22.16 26.53
CA ILE A 281 19.64 21.37 27.53
C ILE A 281 20.60 21.10 28.70
N ASN A 282 20.49 21.93 29.75
CA ASN A 282 21.45 22.06 30.85
C ASN A 282 21.43 20.95 31.93
N TRP A 283 20.88 19.75 31.67
CA TRP A 283 20.92 18.67 32.67
C TRP A 283 22.21 17.85 32.65
N LYS A 284 23.05 18.03 31.63
CA LYS A 284 24.25 17.19 31.42
C LYS A 284 25.50 17.68 32.17
N GLU A 285 25.53 18.93 32.60
CA GLU A 285 26.72 19.51 33.26
C GLU A 285 26.85 19.10 34.73
N LYS A 286 25.74 18.76 35.41
CA LYS A 286 25.81 18.27 36.80
C LYS A 286 26.20 16.80 36.95
N LEU A 287 26.30 16.05 35.84
CA LEU A 287 26.79 14.66 35.85
C LEU A 287 28.26 14.53 35.47
N GLN A 288 28.91 15.61 35.02
CA GLN A 288 30.33 15.59 34.63
C GLN A 288 31.29 16.15 35.69
N ALA A 289 30.78 16.63 36.82
CA ALA A 289 31.58 17.27 37.88
C ALA A 289 32.08 16.32 38.98
N ASN A 290 31.87 15.00 38.87
CA ASN A 290 32.45 14.02 39.80
C ASN A 290 32.77 12.71 39.05
N PRO A 291 34.04 12.45 38.71
CA PRO A 291 34.45 11.23 38.00
C PRO A 291 34.26 9.94 38.84
N ASP A 292 34.05 10.05 40.15
CA ASP A 292 34.14 8.90 41.06
C ASP A 292 32.79 8.26 41.41
N ASN A 293 31.67 8.80 40.89
CA ASN A 293 30.32 8.30 41.20
C ASN A 293 29.47 7.97 39.96
N LEU A 294 30.07 7.85 38.78
CA LEU A 294 29.38 7.52 37.53
C LEU A 294 29.38 6.02 37.17
N GLY A 295 29.54 5.15 38.17
CA GLY A 295 29.62 3.69 37.99
C GLY A 295 28.31 2.92 38.19
N MET A 296 27.25 3.53 38.72
CA MET A 296 26.10 2.75 39.22
C MET A 296 24.94 2.54 38.25
N VAL A 297 24.90 3.17 37.07
CA VAL A 297 23.68 3.16 36.23
C VAL A 297 23.87 2.51 34.84
N LYS A 298 25.07 2.01 34.48
CA LYS A 298 25.29 1.45 33.13
C LYS A 298 25.26 -0.07 32.98
N HIS A 299 25.05 -0.84 34.04
CA HIS A 299 25.04 -2.31 33.94
C HIS A 299 23.92 -2.94 34.74
N ILE A 300 22.70 -2.46 34.52
CA ILE A 300 21.52 -3.15 35.01
C ILE A 300 21.12 -4.18 33.95
N ASN A 301 21.50 -5.42 34.19
CA ASN A 301 21.24 -6.54 33.28
C ASN A 301 19.72 -6.82 33.27
N ALA A 302 19.06 -6.64 32.12
CA ALA A 302 17.61 -6.74 31.99
C ALA A 302 17.07 -8.10 32.47
N ASP A 303 17.81 -9.18 32.24
CA ASP A 303 17.48 -10.52 32.73
C ASP A 303 17.44 -10.58 34.27
N LYS A 304 18.40 -9.94 34.96
CA LYS A 304 18.40 -9.89 36.42
C LYS A 304 17.20 -9.10 36.97
N LEU A 305 16.81 -8.02 36.30
CA LEU A 305 15.65 -7.24 36.75
C LEU A 305 14.34 -8.00 36.57
N TRP A 306 14.22 -8.73 35.46
CA TRP A 306 13.06 -9.55 35.17
C TRP A 306 12.92 -10.70 36.20
N TRP A 307 14.04 -11.38 36.52
CA TRP A 307 14.05 -12.41 37.56
C TRP A 307 13.76 -11.85 38.97
N ILE A 308 14.20 -10.63 39.28
CA ILE A 308 13.83 -9.95 40.53
C ILE A 308 12.32 -9.67 40.57
N GLY A 309 11.72 -9.23 39.46
CA GLY A 309 10.27 -9.03 39.34
C GLY A 309 9.47 -10.32 39.55
N LEU A 310 9.93 -11.43 38.97
CA LEU A 310 9.35 -12.76 39.19
C LEU A 310 9.49 -13.22 40.65
N GLY A 311 10.65 -12.97 41.27
CA GLY A 311 10.89 -13.28 42.68
C GLY A 311 9.98 -12.50 43.64
N MET A 312 9.82 -11.19 43.42
CA MET A 312 8.93 -10.37 44.24
C MET A 312 7.47 -10.76 44.08
N THR A 313 7.05 -11.14 42.87
CA THR A 313 5.68 -11.61 42.61
C THR A 313 5.42 -12.97 43.24
N GLY A 314 6.40 -13.89 43.19
CA GLY A 314 6.32 -15.22 43.81
C GLY A 314 6.28 -15.16 45.34
N ILE A 315 7.16 -14.36 45.96
CA ILE A 315 7.18 -14.15 47.42
C ILE A 315 5.91 -13.43 47.89
N GLY A 316 5.45 -12.43 47.14
CA GLY A 316 4.19 -11.75 47.40
C GLY A 316 2.98 -12.70 47.35
N GLY A 317 2.96 -13.59 46.36
CA GLY A 317 1.93 -14.64 46.24
C GLY A 317 1.97 -15.65 47.39
N LEU A 318 3.16 -16.07 47.83
CA LEU A 318 3.32 -17.01 48.94
C LEU A 318 3.00 -16.39 50.31
N LEU A 319 3.21 -15.08 50.49
CA LEU A 319 2.78 -14.35 51.68
C LEU A 319 1.27 -14.07 51.67
N TYR A 320 0.69 -13.82 50.49
CA TYR A 320 -0.74 -13.58 50.33
C TYR A 320 -1.57 -14.87 50.52
N LEU A 321 -1.04 -16.01 50.05
CA LEU A 321 -1.68 -17.33 50.16
C LEU A 321 -1.06 -18.22 51.27
N GLY A 322 -0.12 -17.68 52.04
CA GLY A 322 0.61 -18.38 53.09
C GLY A 322 -0.27 -18.75 54.29
N PRO A 323 0.14 -19.74 55.09
CA PRO A 323 -0.76 -20.51 55.94
C PRO A 323 -1.14 -19.72 57.20
N ARG A 324 -2.20 -18.91 57.14
CA ARG A 324 -3.02 -18.60 58.32
C ARG A 324 -4.11 -19.67 58.58
N ARG A 325 -3.94 -20.88 58.04
CA ARG A 325 -4.92 -21.97 58.20
C ARG A 325 -4.33 -23.37 58.45
N MET A 326 -3.16 -23.46 59.08
CA MET A 326 -2.67 -24.72 59.63
C MET A 326 -2.42 -24.52 61.13
N GLY A 327 -3.42 -24.88 61.93
CA GLY A 327 -3.30 -24.91 63.39
C GLY A 327 -2.29 -25.96 63.79
N ILE A 328 -1.18 -25.51 64.38
CA ILE A 328 -0.28 -26.35 65.18
C ILE A 328 -0.59 -25.99 66.63
N GLN A 329 -1.28 -26.91 67.32
CA GLN A 329 -1.33 -26.93 68.78
C GLN A 329 0.02 -27.42 69.29
N ILE A 330 0.54 -26.71 70.30
CA ILE A 330 1.62 -27.18 71.19
C ILE A 330 1.01 -28.22 72.12
#